data_AF-A0A3D4ALZ2-F1
#
_entry.id   AF-A0A3D4ALZ2-F1
#
_cell.length_a   1.000
_cell.length_b   1.000
_cell.length_c   1.000
_cell.angle_alpha   90.00
_cell.angle_beta   90.00
_cell.angle_gamma   90.00
#
_symmetry.space_group_name_H-M   'P 1'
#
loop_
_entity.id
_entity.type
_entity.pdbx_description
1 polymer ?
#
loop_
_entity_poly.entity_id
_entity_poly.type
_entity_poly.pdbx_seq_one_letter_code
_entity_poly.pdbx_strand_id
1 'polypeptide(L)'
;MLTPVDIHNQEFKRSFRGYDIDEIDDFLDQVVNDYEKLFRENSQLKKEIELNEKALTQYHQLEKNLQDTLLVAQRTADEVTNTANTRSEEIRAAAKQASDNIIRAAEIEAKRRLEDAAQKVREAVTEYERIVSEKRQFIAKMRNTLKTELSLLEDAEQQFPDKQESQVLKNVNIEIGTKPDDVQELEASEEVASEENE
;
A
#
# COMPACT_ATOMS: atom_id res chain seq x y z
N MET A 1 9.57 -62.24 63.80
CA MET A 1 8.53 -61.95 64.81
C MET A 1 7.61 -63.14 64.86
N LEU A 2 7.05 -63.43 66.04
CA LEU A 2 6.05 -64.47 66.22
C LEU A 2 4.76 -64.08 65.48
N THR A 3 4.10 -65.05 64.88
CA THR A 3 2.76 -64.91 64.32
C THR A 3 1.71 -65.26 65.38
N PRO A 4 0.43 -64.87 65.21
CA PRO A 4 -0.64 -65.34 66.10
C PRO A 4 -0.66 -66.88 66.23
N VAL A 5 -0.33 -67.59 65.14
CA VAL A 5 -0.21 -69.06 65.11
C VAL A 5 0.97 -69.57 65.94
N ASP A 6 2.10 -68.85 65.94
CA ASP A 6 3.26 -69.23 66.76
C ASP A 6 2.98 -69.03 68.26
N ILE A 7 2.14 -68.07 68.63
CA ILE A 7 1.71 -67.85 70.03
C ILE A 7 0.73 -68.94 70.46
N HIS A 8 -0.22 -69.31 69.60
CA HIS A 8 -1.20 -70.37 69.87
C HIS A 8 -0.57 -71.76 70.00
N ASN A 9 0.48 -72.05 69.22
CA ASN A 9 1.18 -73.33 69.25
C ASN A 9 2.33 -73.39 70.28
N GLN A 10 2.47 -72.38 71.15
CA GLN A 10 3.58 -72.30 72.08
C GLN A 10 3.38 -73.25 73.27
N GLU A 11 4.24 -74.26 73.39
CA GLU A 11 4.24 -75.15 74.56
C GLU A 11 5.17 -74.65 75.68
N PHE A 12 4.72 -74.74 76.92
CA PHE A 12 5.49 -74.38 78.13
C PHE A 12 5.89 -75.63 78.95
N LYS A 13 7.09 -75.63 79.52
CA LYS A 13 7.58 -76.71 80.38
C LYS A 13 6.94 -76.65 81.78
N ARG A 14 6.49 -77.80 82.31
CA ARG A 14 5.91 -77.90 83.66
C ARG A 14 7.02 -77.87 84.74
N SER A 15 6.78 -77.15 85.84
CA SER A 15 7.67 -77.04 87.00
C SER A 15 6.89 -77.21 88.31
N PHE A 16 7.55 -77.68 89.38
CA PHE A 16 6.93 -78.04 90.66
C PHE A 16 6.25 -76.85 91.40
N ARG A 17 6.53 -75.61 90.99
CA ARG A 17 5.84 -74.37 91.39
C ARG A 17 5.67 -73.47 90.16
N GLY A 18 4.65 -73.74 89.35
CA GLY A 18 4.34 -72.99 88.13
C GLY A 18 3.01 -72.23 88.22
N TYR A 19 2.75 -71.40 87.21
CA TYR A 19 1.44 -70.78 86.99
C TYR A 19 0.41 -71.84 86.60
N ASP A 20 -0.88 -71.52 86.82
CA ASP A 20 -1.99 -72.37 86.39
C ASP A 20 -2.04 -72.43 84.86
N ILE A 21 -2.19 -73.64 84.32
CA ILE A 21 -2.17 -73.87 82.87
C ILE A 21 -3.45 -73.32 82.25
N ASP A 22 -4.60 -73.49 82.90
CA ASP A 22 -5.90 -73.04 82.37
C ASP A 22 -5.94 -71.49 82.33
N GLU A 23 -5.38 -70.82 83.34
CA GLU A 23 -5.28 -69.35 83.37
C GLU A 23 -4.29 -68.80 82.33
N ILE A 24 -3.19 -69.53 82.06
CA ILE A 24 -2.25 -69.19 80.99
C ILE A 24 -2.90 -69.34 79.62
N ASP A 25 -3.64 -70.44 79.38
CA ASP A 25 -4.29 -70.70 78.11
C ASP A 25 -5.37 -69.65 77.81
N ASP A 26 -6.21 -69.30 78.79
CA ASP A 26 -7.21 -68.22 78.68
C ASP A 26 -6.55 -66.86 78.36
N PHE A 27 -5.41 -66.56 78.98
CA PHE A 27 -4.65 -65.35 78.70
C PHE A 27 -4.02 -65.36 77.31
N LEU A 28 -3.45 -66.50 76.88
CA LEU A 28 -2.86 -66.65 75.55
C LEU A 28 -3.92 -66.51 74.45
N ASP A 29 -5.13 -67.02 74.66
CA ASP A 29 -6.24 -66.82 73.72
C ASP A 29 -6.62 -65.34 73.57
N GLN A 30 -6.61 -64.57 74.66
CA GLN A 30 -6.81 -63.12 74.58
C GLN A 30 -5.66 -62.43 73.82
N VAL A 31 -4.42 -62.80 74.13
CA VAL A 31 -3.23 -62.25 73.44
C VAL A 31 -3.24 -62.59 71.96
N VAL A 32 -3.60 -63.82 71.58
CA VAL A 32 -3.69 -64.25 70.17
C VAL A 32 -4.73 -63.41 69.43
N ASN A 33 -5.92 -63.21 70.00
CA ASN A 33 -6.99 -62.40 69.40
C ASN A 33 -6.56 -60.93 69.18
N ASP A 34 -5.98 -60.30 70.21
CA ASP A 34 -5.51 -58.91 70.11
C ASP A 34 -4.34 -58.79 69.13
N TYR A 35 -3.41 -59.75 69.14
CA TYR A 35 -2.27 -59.78 68.23
C TYR A 35 -2.72 -59.98 66.78
N GLU A 36 -3.72 -60.82 66.53
CA GLU A 36 -4.28 -61.00 65.19
C GLU A 36 -4.96 -59.72 64.69
N LYS A 37 -5.72 -59.04 65.55
CA LYS A 37 -6.33 -57.74 65.23
C LYS A 37 -5.27 -56.70 64.86
N LEU A 38 -4.25 -56.55 65.70
CA LEU A 38 -3.11 -55.64 65.43
C LEU A 38 -2.38 -56.00 64.14
N PHE A 39 -2.20 -57.29 63.87
CA PHE A 39 -1.54 -57.76 62.65
C PHE A 39 -2.34 -57.39 61.39
N ARG A 40 -3.67 -57.58 61.42
CA ARG A 40 -4.56 -57.18 60.32
C ARG A 40 -4.56 -55.66 60.11
N GLU A 41 -4.73 -54.89 61.19
CA GLU A 41 -4.70 -53.42 61.13
C GLU A 41 -3.35 -52.92 60.59
N ASN A 42 -2.23 -53.48 61.03
CA ASN A 42 -0.91 -53.10 60.53
C ASN A 42 -0.74 -53.41 59.04
N SER A 43 -1.25 -54.57 58.58
CA SER A 43 -1.24 -54.94 57.16
C SER A 43 -2.10 -53.98 56.32
N GLN A 44 -3.26 -53.58 56.83
CA GLN A 44 -4.14 -52.64 56.15
C GLN A 44 -3.52 -51.24 56.08
N LEU A 45 -2.99 -50.72 57.19
CA LEU A 45 -2.31 -49.43 57.23
C LEU A 45 -1.11 -49.39 56.27
N LYS A 46 -0.33 -50.47 56.20
CA LYS A 46 0.79 -50.56 55.23
C LYS A 46 0.31 -50.47 53.78
N LYS A 47 -0.80 -51.12 53.43
CA LYS A 47 -1.40 -51.02 52.09
C LYS A 47 -1.90 -49.61 51.79
N GLU A 48 -2.53 -48.95 52.76
CA GLU A 48 -3.00 -47.57 52.61
C GLU A 48 -1.83 -46.59 52.43
N ILE A 49 -0.74 -46.77 53.19
CA ILE A 49 0.49 -45.99 53.02
C ILE A 49 1.04 -46.18 51.60
N GLU A 50 1.18 -47.42 51.13
CA GLU A 50 1.70 -47.69 49.78
C GLU A 50 0.84 -47.06 48.68
N LEU A 51 -0.49 -47.09 48.83
CA LEU A 51 -1.42 -46.43 47.90
C LEU A 51 -1.27 -44.90 47.92
N ASN A 52 -1.17 -44.31 49.12
CA ASN A 52 -0.99 -42.88 49.29
C ASN A 52 0.36 -42.39 48.75
N GLU A 53 1.45 -43.14 48.97
CA GLU A 53 2.77 -42.84 48.42
C GLU A 53 2.76 -42.86 46.88
N LYS A 54 2.07 -43.84 46.27
CA LYS A 54 1.89 -43.90 44.82
C LYS A 54 1.11 -42.69 44.30
N ALA A 55 0.01 -42.32 44.97
CA ALA A 55 -0.77 -41.15 44.60
C ALA A 55 0.05 -39.87 44.73
N LEU A 56 0.80 -39.69 45.81
CA LEU A 56 1.67 -38.54 46.03
C LEU A 56 2.72 -38.41 44.91
N THR A 57 3.33 -39.53 44.51
CA THR A 57 4.30 -39.57 43.42
C THR A 57 3.66 -39.14 42.09
N GLN A 58 2.43 -39.59 41.81
CA GLN A 58 1.68 -39.15 40.63
C GLN A 58 1.36 -37.65 40.67
N TYR A 59 0.96 -37.12 41.82
CA TYR A 59 0.70 -35.69 41.98
C TYR A 59 1.95 -34.85 41.76
N HIS A 60 3.11 -35.25 42.29
CA HIS A 60 4.37 -34.57 42.03
C HIS A 60 4.76 -34.60 40.56
N GLN A 61 4.53 -35.72 39.86
CA GLN A 61 4.79 -35.78 38.42
C GLN A 61 3.84 -34.88 37.63
N LEU A 62 2.57 -34.81 38.03
CA LEU A 62 1.59 -33.93 37.41
C LEU A 62 1.93 -32.44 37.63
N GLU A 63 2.31 -32.08 38.85
CA GLU A 63 2.78 -30.74 39.21
C GLU A 63 3.97 -30.33 38.36
N LYS A 64 4.97 -31.20 38.23
CA LYS A 64 6.15 -30.96 37.39
C LYS A 64 5.76 -30.74 35.92
N ASN A 65 4.92 -31.63 35.37
CA ASN A 65 4.47 -31.50 33.98
C ASN A 65 3.69 -30.19 33.76
N LEU A 66 2.87 -29.78 34.73
CA LEU A 66 2.14 -28.52 34.66
C LEU A 66 3.10 -27.32 34.69
N GLN A 67 4.09 -27.34 35.58
CA GLN A 67 5.12 -26.31 35.66
C GLN A 67 5.92 -26.20 34.34
N ASP A 68 6.32 -27.33 33.76
CA ASP A 68 7.02 -27.38 32.47
C ASP A 68 6.13 -26.83 31.35
N THR A 69 4.84 -27.19 31.34
CA THR A 69 3.87 -26.69 30.35
C THR A 69 3.67 -25.18 30.48
N LEU A 70 3.56 -24.65 31.70
CA LEU A 70 3.43 -23.21 31.96
C LEU A 70 4.68 -22.45 31.52
N LEU A 71 5.87 -23.01 31.77
CA LEU A 71 7.13 -22.41 31.33
C LEU A 71 7.23 -22.36 29.80
N VAL A 72 6.84 -23.43 29.11
CA VAL A 72 6.79 -23.46 27.65
C VAL A 72 5.78 -22.43 27.13
N ALA A 73 4.56 -22.39 27.69
CA ALA A 73 3.54 -21.43 27.30
C ALA A 73 4.02 -19.98 27.49
N GLN A 74 4.69 -19.67 28.60
CA GLN A 74 5.27 -18.35 28.86
C GLN A 74 6.35 -18.01 27.82
N ARG A 75 7.31 -18.93 27.58
CA ARG A 75 8.36 -18.72 26.58
C ARG A 75 7.79 -18.51 25.18
N THR A 76 6.77 -19.26 24.80
CA THR A 76 6.09 -19.09 23.51
C THR A 76 5.37 -17.75 23.45
N ALA A 77 4.72 -17.30 24.51
CA ALA A 77 4.10 -15.98 24.55
C ALA A 77 5.15 -14.86 24.41
N ASP A 78 6.28 -14.96 25.11
CA ASP A 78 7.39 -14.01 25.02
C ASP A 78 8.01 -14.02 23.62
N GLU A 79 8.17 -15.19 23.00
CA GLU A 79 8.69 -15.31 21.63
C GLU A 79 7.73 -14.70 20.60
N VAL A 80 6.43 -14.95 20.71
CA VAL A 80 5.41 -14.37 19.83
C VAL A 80 5.37 -12.84 19.96
N THR A 81 5.46 -12.31 21.17
CA THR A 81 5.47 -10.86 21.39
C THR A 81 6.75 -10.21 20.86
N ASN A 82 7.91 -10.82 21.10
CA ASN A 82 9.18 -10.33 20.58
C ASN A 82 9.24 -10.36 19.06
N THR A 83 8.79 -11.45 18.43
CA THR A 83 8.75 -11.58 16.97
C THR A 83 7.73 -10.61 16.33
N ALA A 84 6.59 -10.38 16.99
CA ALA A 84 5.63 -9.36 16.54
C ALA A 84 6.23 -7.95 16.63
N ASN A 85 6.98 -7.64 17.69
CA ASN A 85 7.64 -6.34 17.86
C ASN A 85 8.72 -6.12 16.80
N THR A 86 9.63 -7.06 16.59
CA THR A 86 10.67 -6.94 15.56
C THR A 86 10.07 -6.81 14.17
N ARG A 87 9.07 -7.64 13.84
CA ARG A 87 8.39 -7.55 12.54
C ARG A 87 7.65 -6.23 12.34
N SER A 88 7.06 -5.68 13.41
CA SER A 88 6.44 -4.35 13.39
C SER A 88 7.46 -3.25 13.09
N GLU A 89 8.64 -3.32 13.73
CA GLU A 89 9.75 -2.39 13.48
C GLU A 89 10.27 -2.49 12.04
N GLU A 90 10.47 -3.70 11.53
CA GLU A 90 10.86 -3.94 10.13
C GLU A 90 9.85 -3.37 9.14
N ILE A 91 8.55 -3.61 9.35
CA ILE A 91 7.49 -3.07 8.50
C ILE A 91 7.49 -1.54 8.54
N ARG A 92 7.65 -0.93 9.73
CA ARG A 92 7.73 0.53 9.87
C ARG A 92 8.94 1.11 9.14
N ALA A 93 10.10 0.47 9.27
CA ALA A 93 11.32 0.90 8.59
C ALA A 93 11.17 0.80 7.05
N ALA A 94 10.65 -0.33 6.57
CA ALA A 94 10.41 -0.55 5.14
C ALA A 94 9.38 0.44 4.57
N ALA A 95 8.28 0.68 5.29
CA ALA A 95 7.26 1.65 4.89
C ALA A 95 7.81 3.08 4.84
N LYS A 96 8.63 3.47 5.82
CA LYS A 96 9.30 4.77 5.83
C LYS A 96 10.25 4.91 4.64
N GLN A 97 11.09 3.91 4.39
CA GLN A 97 12.00 3.92 3.24
C GLN A 97 11.26 3.99 1.90
N ALA A 98 10.17 3.23 1.75
CA ALA A 98 9.34 3.26 0.55
C ALA A 98 8.70 4.64 0.35
N SER A 99 8.17 5.26 1.42
CA SER A 99 7.64 6.62 1.39
C SER A 99 8.72 7.63 0.97
N ASP A 100 9.91 7.57 1.58
CA ASP A 100 11.02 8.46 1.25
C ASP A 100 11.48 8.31 -0.20
N ASN A 101 11.40 7.10 -0.76
CA ASN A 101 11.71 6.84 -2.17
C ASN A 101 10.62 7.43 -3.09
N ILE A 102 9.34 7.29 -2.74
CA ILE A 102 8.22 7.86 -3.51
C ILE A 102 8.32 9.39 -3.53
N ILE A 103 8.57 10.02 -2.38
CA ILE A 103 8.74 11.48 -2.29
C ILE A 103 9.90 11.92 -3.18
N ARG A 104 11.06 11.28 -3.07
CA ARG A 104 12.22 11.60 -3.91
C ARG A 104 11.94 11.42 -5.40
N ALA A 105 11.27 10.34 -5.79
CA ALA A 105 10.91 10.11 -7.19
C ALA A 105 9.95 11.19 -7.71
N ALA A 106 8.94 11.56 -6.92
CA ALA A 106 8.00 12.62 -7.24
C ALA A 106 8.69 14.00 -7.35
N GLU A 107 9.64 14.31 -6.47
CA GLU A 107 10.42 15.55 -6.53
C GLU A 107 11.28 15.62 -7.80
N ILE A 108 11.93 14.52 -8.18
CA ILE A 108 12.73 14.44 -9.40
C ILE A 108 11.84 14.62 -10.62
N GLU A 109 10.69 13.94 -10.68
CA GLU A 109 9.75 14.07 -11.78
C GLU A 109 9.18 15.48 -11.89
N ALA A 110 8.81 16.09 -10.76
CA ALA A 110 8.31 17.46 -10.72
C ALA A 110 9.35 18.46 -11.25
N LYS A 111 10.61 18.32 -10.84
CA LYS A 111 11.73 19.14 -11.35
C LYS A 111 11.89 18.97 -12.87
N ARG A 112 11.89 17.72 -13.35
CA ARG A 112 11.99 17.45 -14.78
C ARG A 112 10.85 18.09 -15.58
N ARG A 113 9.61 17.98 -15.08
CA ARG A 113 8.44 18.60 -15.72
C ARG A 113 8.54 20.13 -15.76
N LEU A 114 9.06 20.75 -14.70
CA LEU A 114 9.30 22.20 -14.66
C LEU A 114 10.40 22.63 -15.64
N GLU A 115 11.49 21.86 -15.74
CA GLU A 115 12.56 22.11 -16.71
C GLU A 115 12.07 21.98 -18.15
N ASP A 116 11.31 20.92 -18.45
CA ASP A 116 10.69 20.70 -19.76
C ASP A 116 9.72 21.85 -20.13
N ALA A 117 8.91 22.31 -19.17
CA ALA A 117 8.01 23.45 -19.37
C ALA A 117 8.78 24.76 -19.61
N ALA A 118 9.82 25.03 -18.81
CA ALA A 118 10.65 26.21 -18.98
C ALA A 118 11.37 26.22 -20.34
N GLN A 119 11.79 25.05 -20.81
CA GLN A 119 12.41 24.90 -22.13
C GLN A 119 11.41 25.21 -23.26
N LYS A 120 10.19 24.67 -23.20
CA LYS A 120 9.12 24.99 -24.16
C LYS A 120 8.78 26.47 -24.19
N VAL A 121 8.76 27.13 -23.03
CA VAL A 121 8.55 28.58 -22.95
C VAL A 121 9.67 29.34 -23.66
N ARG A 122 10.94 28.96 -23.43
CA ARG A 122 12.08 29.58 -24.14
C ARG A 122 11.97 29.40 -25.65
N GLU A 123 11.65 28.20 -26.11
CA GLU A 123 11.46 27.90 -27.54
C GLU A 123 10.35 28.75 -28.15
N ALA A 124 9.20 28.87 -27.47
CA ALA A 124 8.10 29.70 -27.92
C ALA A 124 8.47 31.19 -28.01
N VAL A 125 9.27 31.70 -27.06
CA VAL A 125 9.76 33.08 -27.09
C VAL A 125 10.70 33.30 -28.27
N THR A 126 11.65 32.38 -28.51
CA THR A 126 12.56 32.48 -29.66
C THR A 126 11.82 32.44 -30.98
N GLU A 127 10.82 31.57 -31.11
CA GLU A 127 9.99 31.49 -32.31
C GLU A 127 9.15 32.77 -32.52
N TYR A 128 8.61 33.31 -31.44
CA TYR A 128 7.92 34.60 -31.46
C TYR A 128 8.84 35.73 -31.96
N GLU A 129 10.06 35.82 -31.44
CA GLU A 129 11.06 36.81 -31.88
C GLU A 129 11.41 36.64 -33.37
N ARG A 130 11.54 35.40 -33.84
CA ARG A 130 11.77 35.06 -35.25
C ARG A 130 10.65 35.61 -36.13
N ILE A 131 9.39 35.30 -35.81
CA ILE A 131 8.21 35.78 -36.55
C ILE A 131 8.12 37.31 -36.54
N VAL A 132 8.41 37.96 -35.41
CA VAL A 132 8.43 39.43 -35.32
C VAL A 132 9.49 40.02 -36.25
N SER A 133 10.68 39.42 -36.32
CA SER A 133 11.74 39.83 -37.25
C SER A 133 11.30 39.66 -38.71
N GLU A 134 10.71 38.51 -39.07
CA GLU A 134 10.20 38.25 -40.41
C GLU A 134 9.11 39.25 -40.81
N LYS A 135 8.17 39.56 -39.91
CA LYS A 135 7.15 40.60 -40.12
C LYS A 135 7.81 41.95 -40.40
N ARG A 136 8.83 42.35 -39.63
CA ARG A 136 9.55 43.62 -39.85
C ARG A 136 10.22 43.66 -41.22
N GLN A 137 10.89 42.58 -41.60
CA GLN A 137 11.54 42.45 -42.91
C GLN A 137 10.53 42.51 -44.06
N PHE A 138 9.39 41.83 -43.92
CA PHE A 138 8.31 41.86 -44.90
C PHE A 138 7.74 43.28 -45.10
N ILE A 139 7.42 43.99 -44.01
CA ILE A 139 6.92 45.36 -44.08
C ILE A 139 7.95 46.29 -44.73
N ALA A 140 9.23 46.15 -44.38
CA ALA A 140 10.30 46.95 -45.00
C ALA A 140 10.43 46.68 -46.50
N LYS A 141 10.38 45.40 -46.91
CA LYS A 141 10.41 44.99 -48.32
C LYS A 141 9.22 45.55 -49.09
N MET A 142 8.00 45.37 -48.57
CA MET A 142 6.77 45.88 -49.19
C MET A 142 6.80 47.40 -49.35
N ARG A 143 7.23 48.12 -48.31
CA ARG A 143 7.37 49.59 -48.37
C ARG A 143 8.37 50.01 -49.44
N ASN A 144 9.50 49.31 -49.56
CA ASN A 144 10.48 49.62 -50.60
C ASN A 144 9.93 49.34 -51.99
N THR A 145 9.27 48.20 -52.21
CA THR A 145 8.62 47.89 -53.49
C THR A 145 7.61 48.97 -53.89
N LEU A 146 6.68 49.32 -52.99
CA LEU A 146 5.68 50.37 -53.28
C LEU A 146 6.32 51.74 -53.57
N LYS A 147 7.39 52.11 -52.86
CA LYS A 147 8.14 53.34 -53.13
C LYS A 147 8.81 53.32 -54.51
N THR A 148 9.39 52.19 -54.90
CA THR A 148 9.99 52.04 -56.23
C THR A 148 8.94 52.14 -57.33
N GLU A 149 7.80 51.45 -57.19
CA GLU A 149 6.69 51.54 -58.16
C GLU A 149 6.11 52.97 -58.25
N LEU A 150 5.96 53.66 -57.12
CA LEU A 150 5.53 55.07 -57.12
C LEU A 150 6.54 55.98 -57.84
N SER A 151 7.84 55.81 -57.59
CA SER A 151 8.88 56.58 -58.27
C SER A 151 8.86 56.35 -59.79
N LEU A 152 8.61 55.12 -60.24
CA LEU A 152 8.47 54.81 -61.66
C LEU A 152 7.24 55.49 -62.29
N LEU A 153 6.12 55.57 -61.55
CA LEU A 153 4.93 56.29 -61.99
C LEU A 153 5.16 57.80 -62.04
N GLU A 154 5.80 58.38 -61.02
CA GLU A 154 6.17 59.81 -61.01
C GLU A 154 7.11 60.15 -62.18
N ASP A 155 8.09 59.30 -62.48
CA ASP A 155 8.98 59.45 -63.64
C ASP A 155 8.19 59.34 -64.97
N ALA A 156 7.21 58.44 -65.06
CA ALA A 156 6.35 58.29 -66.24
C ALA A 156 5.43 59.51 -66.45
N GLU A 157 4.85 60.06 -65.38
CA GLU A 157 4.05 61.30 -65.42
C GLU A 157 4.90 62.50 -65.87
N GLN A 158 6.18 62.58 -65.46
CA GLN A 158 7.09 63.62 -65.95
C GLN A 158 7.44 63.47 -67.44
N GLN A 159 7.52 62.23 -67.94
CA GLN A 159 7.75 61.97 -69.38
C GLN A 159 6.51 62.25 -70.24
N PHE A 160 5.31 62.16 -69.65
CA PHE A 160 4.03 62.41 -70.32
C PHE A 160 3.13 63.32 -69.46
N PRO A 161 3.41 64.64 -69.41
CA PRO A 161 2.56 65.55 -68.64
C PRO A 161 1.16 65.58 -69.23
N ASP A 162 0.14 65.34 -68.39
CA ASP A 162 -1.26 65.52 -68.76
C ASP A 162 -1.43 66.94 -69.30
N LYS A 163 -1.72 67.02 -70.60
CA LYS A 163 -2.05 68.29 -71.25
C LYS A 163 -3.31 68.81 -70.56
N GLN A 164 -3.18 69.97 -69.90
CA GLN A 164 -4.32 70.80 -69.50
C GLN A 164 -5.37 70.78 -70.63
N GLU A 165 -6.63 70.53 -70.27
CA GLU A 165 -7.79 70.43 -71.18
C GLU A 165 -7.54 71.09 -72.53
N SER A 166 -7.32 70.27 -73.56
CA SER A 166 -7.10 70.78 -74.90
C SER A 166 -8.37 71.51 -75.36
N GLN A 167 -8.29 72.84 -75.45
CA GLN A 167 -9.35 73.73 -75.96
C GLN A 167 -9.77 73.42 -77.42
N VAL A 168 -9.19 72.39 -78.05
CA VAL A 168 -9.29 72.08 -79.47
C VAL A 168 -10.58 71.32 -79.83
N LEU A 169 -11.28 70.71 -78.86
CA LEU A 169 -12.56 70.03 -79.13
C LEU A 169 -13.80 70.95 -79.06
N LYS A 170 -13.64 72.24 -78.72
CA LYS A 170 -14.76 73.21 -78.72
C LYS A 170 -15.27 73.58 -80.12
N ASN A 171 -14.59 73.16 -81.20
CA ASN A 171 -14.91 73.56 -82.58
C ASN A 171 -15.30 72.39 -83.50
N VAL A 172 -15.84 71.30 -82.95
CA VAL A 172 -16.45 70.25 -83.79
C VAL A 172 -17.96 70.45 -83.79
N ASN A 173 -18.44 71.24 -84.75
CA ASN A 173 -19.87 71.34 -85.05
C ASN A 173 -20.25 70.15 -85.94
N ILE A 174 -20.75 69.08 -85.35
CA ILE A 174 -21.41 68.00 -86.09
C ILE A 174 -22.88 68.04 -85.67
N GLU A 175 -23.70 68.65 -86.51
CA GLU A 175 -25.15 68.52 -86.44
C GLU A 175 -25.61 67.19 -87.05
N ILE A 176 -26.79 66.79 -86.58
CA ILE A 176 -27.74 65.81 -87.13
C ILE A 176 -27.48 64.35 -86.68
N GLY A 177 -28.41 63.64 -86.06
CA GLY A 177 -29.85 63.86 -85.91
C GLY A 177 -30.45 62.94 -84.85
N THR A 178 -31.62 63.34 -84.39
CA THR A 178 -32.37 62.77 -83.27
C THR A 178 -32.89 61.35 -83.50
N LYS A 179 -32.63 60.50 -82.48
CA LYS A 179 -33.50 59.46 -81.85
C LYS A 179 -33.96 58.27 -82.70
N PRO A 180 -34.52 57.23 -82.05
CA PRO A 180 -34.04 56.39 -80.96
C PRO A 180 -34.12 54.91 -81.42
N ASP A 181 -34.10 53.96 -80.50
CA ASP A 181 -34.46 52.53 -80.64
C ASP A 181 -33.29 51.53 -80.71
N ASP A 182 -33.57 50.40 -80.06
CA ASP A 182 -32.82 49.14 -79.97
C ASP A 182 -31.65 49.17 -78.95
N VAL A 183 -31.63 48.44 -77.83
CA VAL A 183 -32.09 47.07 -77.60
C VAL A 183 -32.35 46.82 -76.10
N GLN A 184 -33.55 46.32 -75.85
CA GLN A 184 -34.07 45.36 -74.87
C GLN A 184 -33.27 44.88 -73.64
N GLU A 185 -34.02 44.85 -72.54
CA GLU A 185 -34.00 43.92 -71.39
C GLU A 185 -33.52 42.49 -71.72
N LEU A 186 -32.83 41.85 -70.77
CA LEU A 186 -33.34 40.62 -70.12
C LEU A 186 -32.46 40.17 -68.93
N GLU A 187 -33.14 39.45 -68.03
CA GLU A 187 -32.90 39.18 -66.62
C GLU A 187 -31.85 38.10 -66.27
N ALA A 188 -31.34 38.24 -65.02
CA ALA A 188 -31.11 37.25 -63.95
C ALA A 188 -30.49 35.85 -64.21
N SER A 189 -29.52 35.50 -63.37
CA SER A 189 -29.51 34.22 -62.62
C SER A 189 -28.49 34.24 -61.46
N GLU A 190 -28.99 34.12 -60.23
CA GLU A 190 -28.28 33.62 -59.04
C GLU A 190 -27.91 32.15 -59.24
N GLU A 191 -26.71 31.74 -58.83
CA GLU A 191 -26.45 30.34 -58.49
C GLU A 191 -25.57 30.24 -57.24
N VAL A 192 -26.13 29.57 -56.24
CA VAL A 192 -25.56 29.25 -54.92
C VAL A 192 -24.81 27.93 -55.03
N ALA A 193 -23.60 27.85 -54.46
CA ALA A 193 -23.00 26.57 -54.10
C ALA A 193 -22.27 26.69 -52.76
N SER A 194 -22.90 26.13 -51.73
CA SER A 194 -22.34 25.79 -50.44
C SER A 194 -21.64 24.43 -50.52
N GLU A 195 -20.37 24.35 -50.12
CA GLU A 195 -19.73 23.09 -49.74
C GLU A 195 -19.05 23.27 -48.37
N GLU A 196 -19.68 22.68 -47.35
CA GLU A 196 -19.02 22.23 -46.12
C GLU A 196 -18.14 21.02 -46.46
N ASN A 197 -16.94 20.93 -45.91
CA ASN A 197 -16.18 19.68 -45.86
C ASN A 197 -15.50 19.54 -44.49
N GLU A 198 -15.67 18.35 -43.91
CA GLU A 198 -15.02 17.80 -42.71
C GLU A 198 -13.48 17.75 -42.81
#